data_AF-A0AAV7A4T2-F1
#
_entry.id   AF-A0AAV7A4T2-F1
#
_cell.length_a   1.000
_cell.length_b   1.000
_cell.length_c   1.000
_cell.angle_alpha   90.00
_cell.angle_beta   90.00
_cell.angle_gamma   90.00
#
_symmetry.space_group_name_H-M   'P 1'
#
loop_
_entity.id
_entity.type
_entity.pdbx_description
1 polymer ?
#
loop_
_entity_poly.entity_id
_entity_poly.type
_entity_poly.pdbx_seq_one_letter_code
_entity_poly.pdbx_strand_id
1 'polypeptide(L)'
;MDLSDGKYKVNISEQTKLFEVLLKVYKRGGLICCYLKAASPRDMEAVTPLGLVKGHAYSVTDIKKVSLGEKTLCFGKTSKLFMIRMRNPWGKREWRGAWNDESEEWRKVSKSEKGKLGLTVRDDGEFWMTFEDWCNNFTNVDVCRMINTSCLSRHKTWEKGEARGKWTNNVDALLNRSGGCFNNKSTFFQNPQYIFEVKKEEDEVLVSLQQEDHRIYKKLGKGHSFIIGFEILKVENIRCRFCIYMCVTPILMRTSQRVL
;
A
#
# COMPACT_ATOMS: atom_id res chain seq x y z
N MET A 1 1.51 -6.25 1.09
CA MET A 1 1.14 -7.53 0.46
C MET A 1 2.42 -8.29 0.17
N ASP A 2 2.50 -9.55 0.60
CA ASP A 2 3.62 -10.43 0.26
C ASP A 2 3.35 -11.08 -1.11
N LEU A 3 4.29 -10.91 -2.04
CA LEU A 3 4.20 -11.48 -3.39
C LEU A 3 4.62 -12.95 -3.42
N SER A 4 5.33 -13.43 -2.38
CA SER A 4 5.70 -14.84 -2.26
C SER A 4 4.55 -15.74 -1.82
N ASP A 5 3.58 -15.19 -1.08
CA ASP A 5 2.36 -15.89 -0.67
C ASP A 5 1.44 -16.21 -1.87
N GLY A 6 1.54 -15.41 -2.94
CA GLY A 6 0.74 -15.60 -4.15
C GLY A 6 1.48 -16.35 -5.25
N LYS A 7 0.74 -16.99 -6.15
CA LYS A 7 1.30 -17.73 -7.30
C LYS A 7 1.66 -16.81 -8.48
N TYR A 8 2.15 -15.59 -8.22
CA TYR A 8 2.37 -14.56 -9.26
C TYR A 8 3.54 -14.86 -10.21
N LYS A 9 4.48 -15.72 -9.79
CA LYS A 9 5.62 -16.15 -10.60
C LYS A 9 5.28 -17.26 -11.60
N VAL A 10 4.21 -18.01 -11.34
CA VAL A 10 3.89 -19.23 -12.10
C VAL A 10 2.54 -19.11 -12.80
N ASN A 11 1.57 -18.42 -12.18
CA ASN A 11 0.22 -18.30 -12.70
C ASN A 11 0.02 -16.94 -13.39
N ILE A 12 -0.01 -16.99 -14.73
CA ILE A 12 -0.23 -15.82 -15.60
C ILE A 12 -1.57 -15.13 -15.32
N SER A 13 -2.61 -15.87 -14.95
CA SER A 13 -3.93 -15.31 -14.63
C SER A 13 -3.87 -14.44 -13.37
N GLU A 14 -3.24 -14.93 -12.31
CA GLU A 14 -3.05 -14.19 -11.06
C GLU A 14 -2.12 -12.99 -11.25
N GLN A 15 -1.06 -13.16 -12.02
CA GLN A 15 -0.16 -12.07 -12.40
C GLN A 15 -0.93 -10.96 -13.16
N THR A 16 -1.76 -11.33 -14.12
CA THR A 16 -2.58 -10.38 -14.89
C THR A 16 -3.58 -9.65 -14.00
N LYS A 17 -4.25 -10.35 -13.08
CA LYS A 17 -5.16 -9.72 -12.10
C LYS A 17 -4.42 -8.71 -11.22
N LEU A 18 -3.24 -9.06 -10.71
CA LEU A 18 -2.43 -8.17 -9.89
C LEU A 18 -2.02 -6.93 -10.69
N PHE A 19 -1.60 -7.09 -11.94
CA PHE A 19 -1.29 -5.98 -12.83
C PHE A 19 -2.47 -5.02 -12.99
N GLU A 20 -3.69 -5.53 -13.25
CA GLU A 20 -4.87 -4.67 -13.37
C GLU A 20 -5.21 -3.93 -12.07
N VAL A 21 -5.01 -4.58 -10.92
CA VAL A 21 -5.21 -3.95 -9.60
C VAL A 21 -4.24 -2.79 -9.41
N LEU A 22 -2.94 -3.01 -9.64
CA LEU A 22 -1.93 -1.97 -9.48
C LEU A 22 -2.11 -0.84 -10.50
N LEU A 23 -2.44 -1.17 -11.76
CA LEU A 23 -2.77 -0.19 -12.79
C LEU A 23 -3.96 0.68 -12.39
N LYS A 24 -5.01 0.09 -11.80
CA LYS A 24 -6.18 0.82 -11.31
C LYS A 24 -5.82 1.75 -10.14
N VAL A 25 -4.96 1.31 -9.23
CA VAL A 25 -4.46 2.14 -8.12
C VAL A 25 -3.69 3.33 -8.65
N TYR A 26 -2.72 3.10 -9.52
CA TYR A 26 -1.89 4.14 -10.11
C TYR A 26 -2.72 5.17 -10.88
N LYS A 27 -3.66 4.72 -11.72
CA LYS A 27 -4.59 5.61 -12.46
C LYS A 27 -5.48 6.46 -11.57
N ARG A 28 -5.71 6.04 -10.32
CA ARG A 28 -6.48 6.79 -9.31
C ARG A 28 -5.61 7.67 -8.42
N GLY A 29 -4.32 7.82 -8.74
CA GLY A 29 -3.37 8.62 -7.96
C GLY A 29 -2.89 7.94 -6.68
N GLY A 30 -3.12 6.63 -6.52
CA GLY A 30 -2.57 5.88 -5.40
C GLY A 30 -1.05 5.74 -5.49
N LEU A 31 -0.40 5.58 -4.35
CA LEU A 31 1.04 5.36 -4.25
C LEU A 31 1.32 3.87 -4.11
N ILE A 32 2.35 3.38 -4.80
CA ILE A 32 2.75 1.98 -4.76
C ILE A 32 4.25 1.97 -4.47
N CYS A 33 4.62 1.25 -3.41
CA CYS A 33 6.00 1.01 -3.03
C CYS A 33 6.25 -0.49 -3.02
N CYS A 34 7.48 -0.92 -3.27
CA CYS A 34 7.85 -2.32 -3.16
C CYS A 34 9.29 -2.45 -2.67
N TYR A 35 9.63 -3.63 -2.18
CA TYR A 35 10.98 -3.93 -1.71
C TYR A 35 11.30 -5.41 -1.88
N LEU A 36 12.59 -5.70 -1.82
CA LEU A 36 13.13 -7.05 -1.79
C LEU A 36 13.46 -7.40 -0.34
N LYS A 37 12.95 -8.50 0.18
CA LYS A 37 13.24 -8.94 1.54
C LYS A 37 14.68 -9.46 1.60
N ALA A 38 15.47 -8.91 2.53
CA ALA A 38 16.78 -9.47 2.87
C ALA A 38 16.59 -10.75 3.69
N ALA A 39 17.34 -11.81 3.37
CA ALA A 39 17.26 -13.09 4.09
C ALA A 39 17.88 -12.98 5.49
N SER A 40 18.95 -12.20 5.61
CA SER A 40 19.62 -11.90 6.88
C SER A 40 19.88 -10.39 7.02
N PRO A 41 20.11 -9.89 8.24
CA PRO A 41 20.52 -8.49 8.44
C PRO A 41 21.83 -8.13 7.72
N ARG A 42 22.69 -9.12 7.44
CA ARG A 42 23.94 -8.91 6.69
C ARG A 42 23.70 -8.68 5.20
N ASP A 43 22.55 -9.12 4.69
CA ASP A 43 22.12 -8.91 3.30
C ASP A 43 21.30 -7.62 3.12
N MET A 44 21.11 -6.83 4.18
CA MET A 44 20.49 -5.51 4.06
C MET A 44 21.37 -4.62 3.20
N GLU A 45 20.76 -3.92 2.25
CA GLU A 45 21.41 -3.04 1.27
C GLU A 45 22.38 -3.75 0.32
N ALA A 46 22.45 -5.09 0.34
CA ALA A 46 23.23 -5.85 -0.63
C ALA A 46 22.63 -5.71 -2.04
N VAL A 47 23.50 -5.49 -3.03
CA VAL A 47 23.11 -5.35 -4.45
C VAL A 47 23.05 -6.73 -5.11
N THR A 48 21.98 -7.03 -5.81
CA THR A 48 21.83 -8.26 -6.61
C THR A 48 22.67 -8.16 -7.88
N PRO A 49 22.99 -9.30 -8.55
CA PRO A 49 23.65 -9.28 -9.85
C PRO A 49 22.89 -8.47 -10.92
N LEU A 50 21.57 -8.32 -10.76
CA LEU A 50 20.69 -7.56 -11.64
C LEU A 50 20.58 -6.07 -11.26
N GLY A 51 21.37 -5.60 -10.29
CA GLY A 51 21.45 -4.18 -9.90
C GLY A 51 20.44 -3.73 -8.84
N LEU A 52 19.54 -4.60 -8.38
CA LEU A 52 18.53 -4.27 -7.36
C LEU A 52 19.11 -4.35 -5.94
N VAL A 53 18.61 -3.55 -5.01
CA VAL A 53 19.09 -3.47 -3.63
C VAL A 53 18.12 -4.20 -2.71
N LYS A 54 18.64 -5.13 -1.90
CA LYS A 54 17.86 -5.87 -0.91
C LYS A 54 17.59 -5.02 0.33
N GLY A 55 16.46 -5.23 0.98
CA GLY A 55 16.07 -4.51 2.20
C GLY A 55 15.75 -3.03 1.99
N HIS A 56 15.61 -2.59 0.73
CA HIS A 56 15.46 -1.19 0.34
C HIS A 56 14.13 -0.95 -0.38
N ALA A 57 13.55 0.23 -0.13
CA ALA A 57 12.25 0.61 -0.69
C ALA A 57 12.41 1.28 -2.07
N TYR A 58 11.64 0.79 -3.02
CA TYR A 58 11.48 1.35 -4.36
C TYR A 58 10.06 1.90 -4.53
N SER A 59 9.92 2.94 -5.35
CA SER A 59 8.62 3.50 -5.72
C SER A 59 8.23 3.08 -7.13
N VAL A 60 6.97 2.74 -7.36
CA VAL A 60 6.43 2.55 -8.71
C VAL A 60 6.00 3.91 -9.25
N THR A 61 6.57 4.34 -10.37
CA THR A 61 6.31 5.66 -10.97
C THR A 61 5.45 5.62 -12.22
N ASP A 62 5.26 4.45 -12.84
CA ASP A 62 4.30 4.26 -13.94
C ASP A 62 3.95 2.77 -14.12
N ILE A 63 2.76 2.49 -14.67
CA ILE A 63 2.31 1.14 -15.01
C ILE A 63 1.59 1.21 -16.35
N LYS A 64 2.09 0.49 -17.37
CA LYS A 64 1.59 0.59 -18.74
C LYS A 64 1.49 -0.75 -19.47
N LYS A 65 0.51 -0.83 -20.37
CA LYS A 65 0.41 -1.88 -21.39
C LYS A 65 1.02 -1.33 -22.67
N VAL A 66 2.11 -1.92 -23.13
CA VAL A 66 2.84 -1.50 -24.33
C VAL A 66 2.51 -2.45 -25.47
N SER A 67 2.18 -1.92 -26.65
CA SER A 67 1.98 -2.77 -27.84
C SER A 67 3.31 -2.97 -28.55
N LEU A 68 3.66 -4.24 -28.79
CA LEU A 68 4.83 -4.62 -29.58
C LEU A 68 4.43 -4.80 -31.06
N GLY A 69 5.31 -4.37 -31.96
CA GLY A 69 5.13 -4.47 -33.42
C GLY A 69 4.66 -3.17 -34.09
N GLU A 70 5.06 -2.98 -35.34
CA GLU A 70 4.48 -1.95 -36.21
C GLU A 70 3.06 -2.36 -36.61
N LYS A 71 2.14 -1.39 -36.61
CA LYS A 71 0.82 -1.56 -37.23
C LYS A 71 0.97 -1.56 -38.75
N THR A 72 1.63 -2.56 -39.31
CA THR A 72 1.63 -2.77 -40.75
C THR A 72 0.25 -3.28 -41.15
N LEU A 73 -0.30 -2.78 -42.26
CA LEU A 73 -1.67 -3.02 -42.75
C LEU A 73 -2.05 -4.50 -42.98
N CYS A 74 -1.17 -5.47 -42.72
CA CYS A 74 -1.37 -6.89 -42.98
C CYS A 74 -1.00 -7.75 -41.75
N PHE A 75 -2.01 -8.40 -41.15
CA PHE A 75 -1.93 -9.66 -40.37
C PHE A 75 -0.86 -9.85 -39.26
N GLY A 76 -0.27 -8.80 -38.70
CA GLY A 76 0.65 -8.93 -37.55
C GLY A 76 -0.09 -9.14 -36.22
N LYS A 77 0.19 -10.25 -35.51
CA LYS A 77 -0.24 -10.44 -34.11
C LYS A 77 0.36 -9.34 -33.22
N THR A 78 -0.42 -8.34 -32.84
CA THR A 78 0.00 -7.35 -31.84
C THR A 78 0.07 -8.01 -30.47
N SER A 79 1.29 -8.28 -29.98
CA SER A 79 1.46 -8.73 -28.59
C SER A 79 1.44 -7.52 -27.65
N LYS A 80 0.78 -7.67 -26.50
CA LYS A 80 0.76 -6.67 -25.44
C LYS A 80 1.78 -7.06 -24.38
N LEU A 81 2.66 -6.13 -24.03
CA LEU A 81 3.64 -6.27 -22.98
C LEU A 81 3.18 -5.48 -21.75
N PHE A 82 3.22 -6.11 -20.57
CA PHE A 82 2.90 -5.46 -19.31
C PHE A 82 4.18 -4.93 -18.68
N MET A 83 4.26 -3.62 -18.52
CA MET A 83 5.45 -2.90 -18.10
C MET A 83 5.17 -2.14 -16.81
N ILE A 84 6.18 -2.09 -15.95
CA ILE A 84 6.19 -1.32 -14.71
C ILE A 84 7.46 -0.48 -14.64
N ARG A 85 7.31 0.78 -14.26
CA ARG A 85 8.42 1.71 -14.05
C ARG A 85 8.67 1.88 -12.57
N MET A 86 9.92 1.69 -12.20
CA MET A 86 10.41 1.69 -10.84
C MET A 86 11.38 2.84 -10.64
N ARG A 87 11.46 3.36 -9.41
CA ARG A 87 12.45 4.36 -9.03
C ARG A 87 13.15 3.97 -7.74
N ASN A 88 14.48 3.97 -7.78
CA ASN A 88 15.35 3.94 -6.63
C ASN A 88 15.48 5.34 -6.04
N PRO A 89 15.06 5.59 -4.79
CA PRO A 89 15.17 6.92 -4.17
C PRO A 89 16.61 7.42 -3.99
N TRP A 90 17.62 6.54 -4.08
CA TRP A 90 19.03 6.95 -4.07
C TRP A 90 19.47 7.68 -5.34
N GLY A 91 18.65 7.68 -6.39
CA GLY A 91 18.97 8.33 -7.66
C GLY A 91 20.09 7.66 -8.45
N LYS A 92 20.33 6.37 -8.18
CA LYS A 92 21.36 5.53 -8.81
C LYS A 92 21.02 4.06 -8.60
N ARG A 93 21.78 3.15 -9.21
CA ARG A 93 21.64 1.68 -9.07
C ARG A 93 20.31 1.19 -9.64
N GLU A 94 20.31 1.07 -10.95
CA GLU A 94 19.18 0.67 -11.77
C GLU A 94 19.21 -0.82 -12.14
N TRP A 95 18.08 -1.28 -12.68
CA TRP A 95 17.91 -2.61 -13.22
C TRP A 95 18.84 -2.86 -14.40
N ARG A 96 19.54 -4.01 -14.38
CA ARG A 96 20.48 -4.43 -15.43
C ARG A 96 19.95 -5.56 -16.32
N GLY A 97 18.71 -5.99 -16.12
CA GLY A 97 18.09 -7.04 -16.95
C GLY A 97 17.46 -6.48 -18.22
N ALA A 98 16.56 -7.26 -18.83
CA ALA A 98 15.82 -6.87 -20.02
C ALA A 98 15.01 -5.59 -19.79
N TRP A 99 14.90 -4.73 -20.81
CA TRP A 99 14.21 -3.44 -20.75
C TRP A 99 14.82 -2.39 -19.84
N ASN A 100 16.08 -2.55 -19.43
CA ASN A 100 16.86 -1.43 -18.87
C ASN A 100 16.99 -0.29 -19.89
N ASP A 101 17.50 0.86 -19.47
CA ASP A 101 17.55 2.06 -20.30
C ASP A 101 18.31 1.91 -21.63
N GLU A 102 19.34 1.06 -21.65
CA GLU A 102 20.21 0.81 -22.82
C GLU A 102 19.82 -0.45 -23.60
N SER A 103 18.74 -1.13 -23.20
CA SER A 103 18.30 -2.43 -23.71
C SER A 103 17.90 -2.39 -25.19
N GLU A 104 18.42 -3.33 -25.99
CA GLU A 104 18.08 -3.44 -27.42
C GLU A 104 16.61 -3.82 -27.65
N GLU A 105 15.95 -4.40 -26.66
CA GLU A 105 14.55 -4.77 -26.68
C GLU A 105 13.64 -3.57 -27.00
N TRP A 106 14.06 -2.36 -26.62
CA TRP A 106 13.39 -1.12 -27.00
C TRP A 106 13.29 -0.95 -28.51
N ARG A 107 14.18 -1.53 -29.33
CA ARG A 107 14.08 -1.47 -30.81
C ARG A 107 12.78 -2.08 -31.34
N LYS A 108 12.13 -2.97 -30.58
CA LYS A 108 10.84 -3.61 -30.93
C LYS A 108 9.63 -2.70 -30.68
N VAL A 109 9.82 -1.57 -30.01
CA VAL A 109 8.77 -0.60 -29.65
C VAL A 109 8.83 0.59 -30.61
N SER A 110 7.68 0.98 -31.17
CA SER A 110 7.61 2.14 -32.08
C SER A 110 8.03 3.43 -31.39
N LYS A 111 8.56 4.41 -32.16
CA LYS A 111 8.95 5.73 -31.62
C LYS A 111 7.81 6.44 -30.88
N SER A 112 6.57 6.30 -31.37
CA SER A 112 5.39 6.90 -30.72
C SER A 112 5.14 6.30 -29.33
N GLU A 113 5.22 4.96 -29.20
CA GLU A 113 5.04 4.29 -27.92
C GLU A 113 6.18 4.61 -26.95
N LYS A 114 7.42 4.71 -27.42
CA LYS A 114 8.56 5.19 -26.60
C LYS A 114 8.33 6.59 -26.05
N GLY A 115 7.83 7.51 -26.87
CA GLY A 115 7.48 8.86 -26.44
C GLY A 115 6.43 8.87 -25.32
N LYS A 116 5.43 7.97 -25.39
CA LYS A 116 4.43 7.82 -24.32
C LYS A 116 4.99 7.22 -23.04
N LEU A 117 6.04 6.40 -23.13
CA LEU A 117 6.73 5.84 -21.97
C LEU A 117 7.62 6.87 -21.28
N GLY A 118 8.01 7.94 -21.96
CA GLY A 118 8.91 8.95 -21.42
C GLY A 118 10.29 8.36 -21.10
N LEU A 119 10.78 7.45 -21.95
CA LEU A 119 12.10 6.83 -21.78
C LEU A 119 13.19 7.90 -21.74
N THR A 120 13.86 8.01 -20.60
CA THR A 120 15.06 8.79 -20.38
C THR A 120 16.20 7.82 -20.14
N VAL A 121 17.30 7.97 -20.87
CA VAL A 121 18.51 7.16 -20.66
C VAL A 121 19.45 7.98 -19.78
N ARG A 122 19.36 7.80 -18.46
CA ARG A 122 20.14 8.55 -17.45
C ARG A 122 20.22 7.72 -16.17
N ASP A 123 21.38 7.70 -15.50
CA ASP A 123 21.50 7.11 -14.16
C ASP A 123 20.84 8.05 -13.13
N ASP A 124 19.51 7.99 -13.04
CA ASP A 124 18.68 8.75 -12.11
C ASP A 124 17.87 7.86 -11.16
N GLY A 125 18.13 6.55 -11.23
CA GLY A 125 17.49 5.51 -10.43
C GLY A 125 16.13 5.09 -10.97
N GLU A 126 15.59 5.69 -12.04
CA GLU A 126 14.35 5.29 -12.69
C GLU A 126 14.63 4.26 -13.80
N PHE A 127 13.86 3.18 -13.83
CA PHE A 127 14.03 2.15 -14.86
C PHE A 127 12.71 1.44 -15.14
N TRP A 128 12.59 0.90 -16.35
CA TRP A 128 11.50 0.02 -16.73
C TRP A 128 11.90 -1.45 -16.60
N MET A 129 10.91 -2.30 -16.35
CA MET A 129 11.04 -3.75 -16.44
C MET A 129 9.69 -4.37 -16.81
N THR A 130 9.71 -5.63 -17.25
CA THR A 130 8.46 -6.36 -17.43
C THR A 130 7.79 -6.61 -16.08
N PHE A 131 6.46 -6.70 -16.08
CA PHE A 131 5.73 -7.04 -14.88
C PHE A 131 6.05 -8.47 -14.38
N GLU A 132 6.42 -9.35 -15.30
CA GLU A 132 6.89 -10.70 -14.99
C GLU A 132 8.22 -10.66 -14.21
N ASP A 133 9.21 -9.90 -14.70
CA ASP A 133 10.48 -9.70 -14.00
C ASP A 133 10.26 -9.08 -12.63
N TRP A 134 9.33 -8.12 -12.53
CA TRP A 134 8.98 -7.52 -11.25
C TRP A 134 8.42 -8.56 -10.26
N CYS A 135 7.48 -9.40 -10.69
CA CYS A 135 6.96 -10.50 -9.86
C CYS A 135 8.04 -11.52 -9.47
N ASN A 136 9.04 -11.74 -10.33
CA ASN A 136 10.12 -12.68 -10.07
C ASN A 136 11.16 -12.16 -9.07
N ASN A 137 11.43 -10.86 -9.09
CA ASN A 137 12.51 -10.24 -8.32
C ASN A 137 12.04 -9.59 -7.00
N PHE A 138 10.87 -8.95 -6.97
CA PHE A 138 10.36 -8.29 -5.76
C PHE A 138 9.58 -9.25 -4.88
N THR A 139 9.66 -9.04 -3.56
CA THR A 139 9.00 -9.92 -2.58
C THR A 139 7.78 -9.30 -1.95
N ASN A 140 7.73 -7.96 -1.82
CA ASN A 140 6.65 -7.29 -1.13
C ASN A 140 6.24 -6.02 -1.87
N VAL A 141 4.95 -5.74 -1.86
CA VAL A 141 4.36 -4.50 -2.38
C VAL A 141 3.42 -3.89 -1.34
N ASP A 142 3.60 -2.60 -1.09
CA ASP A 142 2.75 -1.79 -0.23
C ASP A 142 1.98 -0.79 -1.10
N VAL A 143 0.65 -0.81 -0.97
CA VAL A 143 -0.26 -0.06 -1.82
C VAL A 143 -1.05 0.91 -0.97
N CYS A 144 -0.88 2.21 -1.21
CA CYS A 144 -1.66 3.27 -0.60
C CYS A 144 -2.71 3.76 -1.60
N ARG A 145 -3.98 3.48 -1.31
CA ARG A 145 -5.10 3.87 -2.17
C ARG A 145 -5.54 5.29 -1.83
N MET A 146 -5.69 6.13 -2.85
CA MET A 146 -6.39 7.40 -2.69
C MET A 146 -7.90 7.16 -2.58
N ILE A 147 -8.46 7.52 -1.43
CA ILE A 147 -9.89 7.36 -1.15
C ILE A 147 -10.60 8.63 -1.62
N ASN A 148 -11.35 8.53 -2.72
CA ASN A 148 -12.18 9.64 -3.17
C ASN A 148 -13.51 9.64 -2.40
N THR A 149 -13.64 10.60 -1.51
CA THR A 149 -14.82 10.81 -0.63
C THR A 149 -15.68 11.99 -1.10
N SER A 150 -15.31 12.64 -2.21
CA SER A 150 -16.00 13.83 -2.71
C SER A 150 -17.42 13.51 -3.14
N CYS A 151 -18.39 14.25 -2.60
CA CYS A 151 -19.81 14.12 -2.94
C CYS A 151 -20.13 14.53 -4.38
N LEU A 152 -19.27 15.33 -5.02
CA LEU A 152 -19.44 15.81 -6.39
C LEU A 152 -18.80 14.89 -7.45
N SER A 153 -18.15 13.81 -7.01
CA SER A 153 -17.47 12.88 -7.92
C SER A 153 -18.43 11.79 -8.41
N ARG A 154 -18.57 11.66 -9.74
CA ARG A 154 -19.21 10.49 -10.38
C ARG A 154 -18.51 9.16 -10.08
N HIS A 155 -17.32 9.21 -9.47
CA HIS A 155 -16.53 8.06 -9.06
C HIS A 155 -16.36 8.00 -7.53
N LYS A 156 -17.29 8.57 -6.74
CA LYS A 156 -17.32 8.35 -5.29
C LYS A 156 -17.37 6.85 -5.02
N THR A 157 -16.32 6.31 -4.41
CA THR A 157 -16.24 4.88 -4.09
C THR A 157 -16.31 4.60 -2.59
N TRP A 158 -16.31 5.64 -1.75
CA TRP A 158 -16.32 5.52 -0.29
C TRP A 158 -17.16 6.62 0.36
N GLU A 159 -17.83 6.28 1.46
CA GLU A 159 -18.44 7.24 2.38
C GLU A 159 -17.45 7.48 3.54
N LYS A 160 -17.18 8.76 3.88
CA LYS A 160 -16.28 9.12 4.98
C LYS A 160 -17.10 9.51 6.21
N GLY A 161 -16.86 8.83 7.33
CA GLY A 161 -17.16 9.33 8.66
C GLY A 161 -15.87 9.80 9.33
N GLU A 162 -15.92 10.88 10.10
CA GLU A 162 -14.81 11.30 10.97
C GLU A 162 -15.39 11.59 12.35
N ALA A 163 -14.73 11.05 13.37
CA ALA A 163 -15.04 11.33 14.76
C ALA A 163 -13.76 11.69 15.50
N ARG A 164 -13.85 12.68 16.38
CA ARG A 164 -12.74 13.12 17.23
C ARG A 164 -13.11 12.89 18.67
N GLY A 165 -12.17 12.37 19.45
CA GLY A 165 -12.35 12.10 20.86
C GLY A 165 -11.03 12.20 21.61
N LYS A 166 -11.10 12.01 22.92
CA LYS A 166 -9.94 12.06 23.81
C LYS A 166 -10.10 11.01 24.89
N TRP A 167 -8.99 10.37 25.26
CA TRP A 167 -8.91 9.56 26.47
C TRP A 167 -8.56 10.49 27.65
N THR A 168 -9.47 10.59 28.62
CA THR A 168 -9.31 11.40 29.83
C THR A 168 -9.39 10.51 31.05
N ASN A 169 -8.46 10.69 31.99
CA ASN A 169 -8.52 10.03 33.29
C ASN A 169 -9.43 10.84 34.23
N ASN A 170 -10.38 10.17 34.87
CA ASN A 170 -11.25 10.77 35.89
C ASN A 170 -11.48 9.77 37.03
N VAL A 171 -11.56 10.28 38.25
CA VAL A 171 -11.94 9.51 39.45
C VAL A 171 -13.37 8.99 39.38
N ASP A 172 -14.27 9.73 38.75
CA ASP A 172 -15.62 9.26 38.44
C ASP A 172 -15.59 8.32 37.24
N ALA A 173 -15.97 7.06 37.45
CA ALA A 173 -16.02 6.02 36.43
C ALA A 173 -16.93 6.37 35.24
N LEU A 174 -17.97 7.18 35.44
CA LEU A 174 -18.87 7.61 34.36
C LEU A 174 -18.25 8.66 33.46
N LEU A 175 -17.26 9.40 33.97
CA LEU A 175 -16.51 10.43 33.25
C LEU A 175 -15.13 9.96 32.79
N ASN A 176 -14.65 8.84 33.31
CA ASN A 176 -13.41 8.23 32.86
C ASN A 176 -13.56 7.78 31.40
N ARG A 177 -12.58 8.12 30.57
CA ARG A 177 -12.53 7.73 29.16
C ARG A 177 -11.26 6.96 28.80
N SER A 178 -10.38 6.69 29.77
CA SER A 178 -9.17 5.86 29.56
C SER A 178 -9.39 4.45 30.12
N GLY A 179 -10.16 3.65 29.39
CA GLY A 179 -10.62 2.33 29.83
C GLY A 179 -9.61 1.18 29.65
N GLY A 180 -8.51 1.42 28.93
CA GLY A 180 -7.54 0.36 28.58
C GLY A 180 -7.96 -0.44 27.34
N CYS A 181 -7.31 -1.59 27.10
CA CYS A 181 -7.72 -2.54 26.06
C CYS A 181 -8.63 -3.65 26.61
N PHE A 182 -8.98 -4.62 25.76
CA PHE A 182 -9.88 -5.72 26.10
C PHE A 182 -9.39 -6.58 27.29
N ASN A 183 -8.09 -6.53 27.62
CA ASN A 183 -7.54 -7.16 28.82
C ASN A 183 -8.08 -6.52 30.11
N ASN A 184 -8.45 -5.24 30.08
CA ASN A 184 -9.03 -4.49 31.19
C ASN A 184 -10.57 -4.54 31.15
N LYS A 185 -11.15 -5.75 31.28
CA LYS A 185 -12.59 -5.97 31.10
C LYS A 185 -13.51 -5.06 31.92
N SER A 186 -13.11 -4.68 33.13
CA SER A 186 -13.90 -3.84 34.03
C SER A 186 -13.98 -2.37 33.59
N THR A 187 -12.96 -1.87 32.88
CA THR A 187 -12.86 -0.45 32.48
C THR A 187 -12.95 -0.26 30.98
N PHE A 188 -12.81 -1.31 30.18
CA PHE A 188 -12.81 -1.26 28.71
C PHE A 188 -14.01 -0.50 28.13
N PHE A 189 -15.21 -0.72 28.66
CA PHE A 189 -16.43 -0.08 28.19
C PHE A 189 -16.53 1.41 28.53
N GLN A 190 -15.62 1.94 29.35
CA GLN A 190 -15.53 3.38 29.66
C GLN A 190 -14.85 4.15 28.53
N ASN A 191 -14.16 3.49 27.59
CA ASN A 191 -13.59 4.14 26.42
C ASN A 191 -14.67 4.81 25.53
N PRO A 192 -14.33 5.85 24.74
CA PRO A 192 -15.23 6.40 23.74
C PRO A 192 -15.74 5.34 22.76
N GLN A 193 -17.04 5.38 22.47
CA GLN A 193 -17.73 4.43 21.60
C GLN A 193 -18.34 5.18 20.41
N TYR A 194 -18.20 4.62 19.21
CA TYR A 194 -18.74 5.20 17.98
C TYR A 194 -19.55 4.17 17.22
N ILE A 195 -20.70 4.59 16.68
CA ILE A 195 -21.60 3.71 15.93
C ILE A 195 -21.52 4.06 14.45
N PHE A 196 -21.45 3.04 13.61
CA PHE A 196 -21.62 3.18 12.17
C PHE A 196 -22.49 2.05 11.61
N GLU A 197 -23.01 2.25 10.41
CA GLU A 197 -23.92 1.33 9.74
C GLU A 197 -23.32 0.86 8.42
N VAL A 198 -23.42 -0.44 8.16
CA VAL A 198 -23.01 -1.07 6.91
C VAL A 198 -24.29 -1.43 6.17
N LYS A 199 -24.50 -0.86 4.98
CA LYS A 199 -25.83 -0.95 4.32
C LYS A 199 -26.03 -2.29 3.62
N LYS A 200 -24.96 -2.85 3.06
CA LYS A 200 -24.98 -4.10 2.30
C LYS A 200 -23.92 -5.08 2.79
N GLU A 201 -24.14 -6.37 2.58
CA GLU A 201 -23.17 -7.40 3.02
C GLU A 201 -21.85 -7.34 2.25
N GLU A 202 -21.88 -6.86 1.01
CA GLU A 202 -20.70 -6.66 0.17
C GLU A 202 -19.95 -5.35 0.42
N ASP A 203 -20.44 -4.49 1.31
CA ASP A 203 -19.78 -3.21 1.62
C ASP A 203 -18.48 -3.44 2.41
N GLU A 204 -17.39 -2.85 1.95
CA GLU A 204 -16.11 -2.85 2.66
C GLU A 204 -16.03 -1.66 3.63
N VAL A 205 -15.39 -1.84 4.79
CA VAL A 205 -15.21 -0.79 5.80
C VAL A 205 -13.73 -0.63 6.11
N LEU A 206 -13.23 0.59 5.94
CA LEU A 206 -11.89 0.97 6.37
C LEU A 206 -11.98 1.85 7.62
N VAL A 207 -11.42 1.38 8.73
CA VAL A 207 -11.34 2.14 9.98
C VAL A 207 -9.89 2.55 10.22
N SER A 208 -9.66 3.86 10.37
CA SER A 208 -8.34 4.40 10.73
C SER A 208 -8.43 5.13 12.07
N LEU A 209 -7.61 4.69 13.02
CA LEU A 209 -7.45 5.34 14.31
C LEU A 209 -6.11 6.09 14.34
N GLN A 210 -6.15 7.38 14.62
CA GLN A 210 -4.98 8.26 14.66
C GLN A 210 -4.87 8.94 16.02
N GLN A 211 -3.64 9.18 16.46
CA GLN A 211 -3.32 10.00 17.63
C GLN A 211 -2.54 11.24 17.18
N GLU A 212 -2.60 12.30 17.98
CA GLU A 212 -1.81 13.50 17.71
C GLU A 212 -0.31 13.18 17.68
N ASP A 213 0.39 13.77 16.71
CA ASP A 213 1.81 13.55 16.55
C ASP A 213 2.60 14.36 17.58
N HIS A 214 3.08 13.67 18.60
CA HIS A 214 3.93 14.28 19.62
C HIS A 214 5.43 14.11 19.35
N ARG A 215 5.85 13.60 18.18
CA ARG A 215 7.27 13.33 17.87
C ARG A 215 8.15 14.58 17.95
N ILE A 216 7.60 15.77 17.72
CA ILE A 216 8.30 17.05 17.88
C ILE A 216 8.85 17.25 19.30
N TYR A 217 8.23 16.63 20.31
CA TYR A 217 8.63 16.73 21.71
C TYR A 217 9.63 15.65 22.13
N LYS A 218 10.03 14.72 21.24
CA LYS A 218 10.97 13.63 21.56
C LYS A 218 12.28 14.14 22.16
N LYS A 219 12.79 15.27 21.67
CA LYS A 219 14.01 15.90 22.18
C LYS A 219 13.90 16.38 23.64
N LEU A 220 12.68 16.55 24.14
CA LEU A 220 12.36 16.99 25.51
C LEU A 220 12.01 15.82 26.44
N GLY A 221 12.24 14.57 26.02
CA GLY A 221 11.84 13.37 26.78
C GLY A 221 10.31 13.15 26.84
N LYS A 222 9.53 13.95 26.10
CA LYS A 222 8.08 13.80 25.90
C LYS A 222 7.83 13.30 24.48
N GLY A 223 6.61 12.89 24.15
CA GLY A 223 6.28 12.52 22.76
C GLY A 223 6.50 11.06 22.39
N HIS A 224 6.42 10.17 23.38
CA HIS A 224 6.10 8.77 23.13
C HIS A 224 4.67 8.68 22.58
N SER A 225 4.51 7.99 21.45
CA SER A 225 3.19 7.60 20.96
C SER A 225 2.63 6.53 21.88
N PHE A 226 1.35 6.65 22.23
CA PHE A 226 0.66 5.58 22.94
C PHE A 226 0.45 4.39 22.00
N ILE A 227 0.43 3.20 22.56
CA ILE A 227 -0.06 2.04 21.82
C ILE A 227 -1.58 2.18 21.79
N ILE A 228 -2.13 2.37 20.59
CA ILE A 228 -3.55 2.56 20.34
C ILE A 228 -4.08 1.39 19.53
N GLY A 229 -5.35 1.07 19.73
CA GLY A 229 -6.08 0.05 18.99
C GLY A 229 -7.58 0.27 19.10
N PHE A 230 -8.36 -0.55 18.42
CA PHE A 230 -9.81 -0.52 18.54
C PHE A 230 -10.38 -1.93 18.36
N GLU A 231 -11.57 -2.14 18.91
CA GLU A 231 -12.36 -3.34 18.70
C GLU A 231 -13.67 -2.98 18.01
N ILE A 232 -14.13 -3.83 17.09
CA ILE A 232 -15.41 -3.65 16.41
C ILE A 232 -16.36 -4.74 16.88
N LEU A 233 -17.49 -4.35 17.48
CA LEU A 233 -18.53 -5.26 17.93
C LEU A 233 -19.81 -5.06 17.09
N LYS A 234 -20.48 -6.16 16.77
CA LYS A 234 -21.81 -6.14 16.13
C LYS A 234 -22.89 -5.90 17.19
N VAL A 235 -23.86 -5.04 16.90
CA VAL A 235 -24.97 -4.75 17.82
C VAL A 235 -26.14 -5.70 17.55
N GLU A 236 -26.56 -6.48 18.56
CA GLU A 236 -27.48 -7.61 18.38
C GLU A 236 -28.93 -7.20 18.03
N ASN A 237 -29.35 -5.97 18.33
CA ASN A 237 -30.75 -5.55 18.15
C ASN A 237 -31.06 -4.71 16.90
N ILE A 238 -30.08 -4.50 16.00
CA ILE A 238 -30.30 -3.76 14.75
C ILE A 238 -29.48 -4.42 13.64
N ARG A 239 -30.15 -4.87 12.57
CA ARG A 239 -29.46 -5.43 11.40
C ARG A 239 -28.42 -4.42 10.89
N CYS A 240 -27.18 -4.88 10.77
CA CYS A 240 -26.05 -4.16 10.16
C CYS A 240 -25.53 -2.89 10.86
N ARG A 241 -25.73 -2.75 12.18
CA ARG A 241 -25.04 -1.73 13.00
C ARG A 241 -23.86 -2.31 13.78
N PHE A 242 -22.77 -1.55 13.80
CA PHE A 242 -21.52 -1.89 14.48
C PHE A 242 -21.09 -0.76 15.42
N CYS A 243 -20.50 -1.14 16.55
CA CYS A 243 -19.88 -0.25 17.52
C CYS A 243 -18.35 -0.41 17.49
N ILE A 244 -17.63 0.72 17.43
CA ILE A 244 -16.18 0.78 17.59
C ILE A 244 -15.86 1.21 19.01
N TYR A 245 -15.01 0.43 19.67
CA TYR A 245 -14.46 0.71 21.00
C TYR A 245 -13.00 1.11 20.84
N MET A 246 -12.68 2.38 21.11
CA MET A 246 -11.33 2.91 20.92
C MET A 246 -10.47 2.76 22.18
N CYS A 247 -9.32 2.11 22.10
CA CYS A 247 -8.52 1.71 23.25
C CYS A 247 -7.09 2.25 23.23
N VAL A 248 -6.53 2.47 24.42
CA VAL A 248 -5.11 2.79 24.65
C VAL A 248 -4.53 1.76 25.61
N THR A 249 -3.37 1.18 25.31
CA THR A 249 -2.66 0.26 26.23
C THR A 249 -1.46 0.92 26.92
N PRO A 250 -1.30 0.72 28.24
CA PRO A 250 0.01 0.81 28.89
C PRO A 250 0.73 -0.55 28.74
N ILE A 251 1.63 -0.61 27.77
CA ILE A 251 2.70 -1.60 27.45
C ILE A 251 2.63 -2.99 28.14
N LEU A 252 2.47 -4.05 27.33
CA LEU A 252 3.54 -5.00 26.93
C LEU A 252 2.93 -6.02 25.93
N MET A 253 3.24 -5.91 24.64
CA MET A 253 3.42 -7.00 23.66
C MET A 253 3.42 -6.44 22.22
N ARG A 254 4.22 -7.08 21.36
CA ARG A 254 4.48 -6.72 19.96
C ARG A 254 3.20 -6.64 19.16
N THR A 255 2.87 -5.45 18.66
CA THR A 255 1.77 -5.26 17.71
C THR A 255 2.28 -5.38 16.28
N SER A 256 1.66 -6.28 15.52
CA SER A 256 1.56 -6.18 14.08
C SER A 256 0.08 -6.31 13.74
N GLN A 257 -0.58 -5.19 13.52
CA GLN A 257 -1.86 -5.17 12.82
C GLN A 257 -1.73 -4.14 11.69
N ARG A 258 -1.40 -4.64 10.51
CA ARG A 258 -1.72 -3.98 9.24
C ARG A 258 -3.21 -4.22 9.01
N VAL A 259 -3.98 -3.14 8.88
CA VAL A 259 -5.34 -3.23 8.32
C VAL A 259 -5.31 -2.41 7.02
N LEU A 260 -5.56 -3.12 5.92
CA LEU A 260 -5.61 -2.61 4.54
C LEU A 260 -6.92 -1.87 4.27
#